data_AF-A0A5P8WAT3-F1
#
_entry.id   AF-A0A5P8WAT3-F1
#
_cell.length_a   1.000
_cell.length_b   1.000
_cell.length_c   1.000
_cell.angle_alpha   90.00
_cell.angle_beta   90.00
_cell.angle_gamma   90.00
#
_symmetry.space_group_name_H-M   'P 1'
#
loop_
_entity.id
_entity.type
_entity.pdbx_description
1 polymer ?
#
loop_
_entity_poly.entity_id
_entity_poly.type
_entity_poly.pdbx_seq_one_letter_code
_entity_poly.pdbx_strand_id
1 'polypeptide(L)' 'MKSSFDYLEDLLADNYPIVACESPLQERHRLLTRITTYCQQAGKKAYIWSLSEDSIKELAVSAEENLVLREFDEYK' A
#
# COMPACT_ATOMS: atom_id res chain seq x y z
N MET A 1 4.33 -7.11 -23.01
CA MET A 1 3.23 -7.63 -22.17
C MET A 1 3.30 -6.85 -20.87
N LYS A 2 2.22 -6.17 -20.45
CA LYS A 2 2.21 -5.45 -19.17
C LYS A 2 2.34 -6.45 -18.02
N SER A 3 3.11 -6.09 -17.00
CA SER A 3 3.21 -6.85 -15.76
C SER A 3 1.90 -6.75 -14.97
N SER A 4 1.65 -7.68 -14.05
CA SER A 4 0.49 -7.58 -13.15
C SER A 4 0.51 -6.31 -12.29
N PHE A 5 1.69 -5.76 -12.00
CA PHE A 5 1.84 -4.51 -11.27
C PHE A 5 1.51 -3.29 -12.13
N ASP A 6 1.77 -3.34 -13.44
CA ASP A 6 1.40 -2.25 -14.33
C ASP A 6 -0.13 -2.11 -14.38
N TYR A 7 -0.85 -3.24 -14.42
CA TYR A 7 -2.31 -3.25 -14.33
C TYR A 7 -2.84 -2.79 -12.97
N LEU A 8 -2.16 -3.17 -11.88
CA LEU A 8 -2.51 -2.71 -10.53
C LEU A 8 -2.43 -1.18 -10.43
N GLU A 9 -1.35 -0.59 -10.94
CA GLU A 9 -1.15 0.86 -10.90
C GLU A 9 -2.18 1.60 -11.77
N ASP A 10 -2.55 1.06 -12.93
CA ASP A 10 -3.64 1.59 -13.76
C ASP A 10 -4.97 1.60 -12.98
N LEU A 11 -5.31 0.49 -12.29
CA LEU A 11 -6.53 0.41 -11.48
C LEU A 11 -6.52 1.38 -10.28
N LEU A 12 -5.37 1.55 -9.62
CA LEU A 12 -5.20 2.50 -8.51
C LEU A 12 -5.29 3.95 -8.98
N ALA A 13 -4.82 4.26 -10.20
CA ALA A 13 -4.93 5.59 -10.79
C ALA A 13 -6.40 5.98 -10.97
N ASP A 14 -7.21 5.02 -11.43
CA ASP A 14 -8.64 5.18 -11.69
C ASP A 14 -9.51 5.02 -10.42
N ASN A 15 -8.90 4.88 -9.24
CA ASN A 15 -9.57 4.63 -7.96
C ASN A 15 -10.51 3.40 -7.98
N TYR A 16 -10.19 2.37 -8.77
CA TYR A 16 -10.93 1.11 -8.72
C TYR A 16 -10.68 0.40 -7.39
N PRO A 17 -11.73 -0.13 -6.73
CA PRO A 17 -11.56 -0.97 -5.55
C PRO A 17 -10.92 -2.30 -5.95
N ILE A 18 -9.96 -2.78 -5.17
CA ILE A 18 -9.17 -3.98 -5.46
C ILE A 18 -9.26 -4.95 -4.29
N VAL A 19 -9.51 -6.22 -4.61
CA VAL A 19 -9.40 -7.34 -3.67
C VAL A 19 -8.24 -8.21 -4.12
N ALA A 20 -7.21 -8.31 -3.29
CA ALA A 20 -6.04 -9.13 -3.56
C ALA A 20 -6.03 -10.35 -2.64
N CYS A 21 -5.88 -11.54 -3.22
CA CYS A 21 -5.61 -12.76 -2.46
C CYS A 21 -4.09 -12.96 -2.41
N GLU A 22 -3.50 -12.67 -1.27
CA GLU A 22 -2.04 -12.65 -1.11
C GLU A 22 -1.55 -13.88 -0.36
N SER A 23 -0.64 -14.61 -0.97
CA SER A 23 0.12 -15.69 -0.35
C SER A 23 1.37 -15.96 -1.19
N PRO A 24 2.54 -16.24 -0.58
CA PRO A 24 2.86 -16.24 0.86
C PRO A 24 3.14 -14.84 1.43
N LEU A 25 3.64 -14.73 2.66
CA LEU A 25 3.95 -13.46 3.34
C LEU A 25 4.86 -12.54 2.50
N GLN A 26 5.78 -13.12 1.72
CA GLN A 26 6.67 -12.39 0.83
C GLN A 26 5.91 -11.66 -0.28
N GLU A 27 4.84 -12.27 -0.81
CA GLU A 27 4.01 -11.66 -1.85
C GLU A 27 3.15 -10.54 -1.29
N ARG A 28 2.63 -10.70 -0.07
CA ARG A 28 2.01 -9.58 0.67
C ARG A 28 2.97 -8.41 0.83
N HIS A 29 4.18 -8.67 1.31
CA HIS A 29 5.18 -7.63 1.49
C HIS A 29 5.48 -6.93 0.16
N ARG A 30 5.73 -7.70 -0.90
CA ARG A 30 5.99 -7.18 -2.25
C ARG A 30 4.83 -6.31 -2.76
N LEU A 31 3.59 -6.76 -2.58
CA LEU A 31 2.39 -6.02 -2.97
C LEU A 31 2.27 -4.70 -2.20
N LEU A 32 2.37 -4.75 -0.87
CA LEU A 32 2.25 -3.58 -0.01
C LEU A 32 3.35 -2.57 -0.30
N THR A 33 4.61 -3.01 -0.49
CA THR A 33 5.71 -2.12 -0.90
C THR A 33 5.37 -1.45 -2.21
N ARG A 34 4.91 -2.19 -3.22
CA ARG A 34 4.62 -1.63 -4.54
C ARG A 34 3.49 -0.60 -4.52
N ILE A 35 2.38 -0.92 -3.84
CA ILE A 35 1.23 -0.01 -3.68
C ILE A 35 1.68 1.26 -2.97
N THR A 36 2.44 1.12 -1.88
CA THR A 36 2.89 2.26 -1.07
C THR A 36 3.84 3.16 -1.84
N THR A 37 4.81 2.58 -2.55
CA THR A 37 5.73 3.32 -3.42
C THR A 37 4.98 4.09 -4.49
N TYR A 38 4.01 3.45 -5.17
CA TYR A 38 3.18 4.11 -6.17
C TYR A 38 2.41 5.30 -5.56
N CYS A 39 1.74 5.09 -4.43
CA CYS A 39 1.01 6.15 -3.74
C CYS A 39 1.91 7.34 -3.38
N GLN A 40 3.09 7.08 -2.80
CA GLN A 40 4.05 8.14 -2.46
C GLN A 40 4.52 8.92 -3.68
N GLN A 41 4.82 8.23 -4.79
CA GLN A 41 5.21 8.87 -6.06
C GLN A 41 4.06 9.70 -6.66
N ALA A 42 2.82 9.25 -6.49
CA ALA A 42 1.62 9.95 -6.93
C ALA A 42 1.18 11.08 -5.96
N GLY A 43 1.90 11.32 -4.87
CA GLY A 43 1.53 12.29 -3.82
C GLY A 43 0.27 11.89 -3.04
N LYS A 44 -0.12 10.62 -3.08
CA LYS A 44 -1.24 10.04 -2.32
C LYS A 44 -0.71 9.41 -1.02
N LYS A 45 -1.46 9.55 0.07
CA LYS A 45 -1.18 8.82 1.30
C LYS A 45 -1.71 7.40 1.20
N ALA A 46 -0.94 6.43 1.70
CA ALA A 46 -1.35 5.05 1.81
C ALA A 46 -1.63 4.73 3.27
N TYR A 47 -2.78 4.11 3.54
CA TYR A 47 -3.14 3.68 4.89
C TYR A 47 -3.44 2.20 4.90
N ILE A 48 -3.15 1.57 6.03
CA ILE A 48 -3.45 0.18 6.26
C ILE A 48 -4.29 0.06 7.53
N TRP A 49 -5.25 -0.86 7.47
CA TRP A 49 -6.05 -1.24 8.61
C TRP A 49 -6.06 -2.76 8.73
N SER A 50 -5.83 -3.26 9.93
CA SER A 50 -5.91 -4.67 10.26
C SER A 50 -7.11 -4.90 11.17
N LEU A 51 -7.80 -6.03 11.01
CA LEU A 51 -8.91 -6.41 11.88
C LEU A 51 -8.49 -6.60 13.35
N SER A 52 -7.19 -6.81 13.59
CA SER A 52 -6.61 -6.96 14.93
C SER A 52 -6.25 -5.62 15.60
N GLU A 53 -6.37 -4.51 14.87
CA GLU A 53 -5.93 -3.19 15.31
C GLU A 53 -7.11 -2.23 15.41
N ASP A 54 -7.17 -1.49 16.52
CA ASP A 54 -8.22 -0.49 16.76
C ASP A 54 -7.97 0.83 16.00
N SER A 55 -6.83 0.96 15.33
CA SER A 55 -6.42 2.18 14.63
C SER A 55 -5.92 1.91 13.23
N ILE A 56 -6.17 2.88 12.35
CA ILE A 56 -5.55 2.96 11.02
C ILE A 56 -4.10 3.43 11.20
N LYS A 57 -3.18 2.88 10.41
CA LYS A 57 -1.79 3.34 10.34
C LYS A 57 -1.49 3.89 8.95
N GLU A 58 -0.64 4.90 8.87
CA GLU A 58 -0.08 5.33 7.58
C GLU A 58 1.07 4.39 7.20
N LEU A 59 1.07 3.94 5.96
CA LEU A 59 2.10 3.09 5.39
C LEU A 59 3.02 3.95 4.52
N ALA A 60 4.33 3.83 4.73
CA ALA A 60 5.36 4.53 3.97
C ALA A 60 6.49 3.59 3.58
N VAL A 61 7.18 3.87 2.48
CA VAL A 61 8.44 3.22 2.13
C VAL A 61 9.60 4.13 2.53
N SER A 62 10.60 3.57 3.21
CA SER A 62 11.84 4.28 3.59
C SER A 62 12.80 4.44 2.42
N ALA A 63 13.89 5.20 2.61
CA ALA A 63 14.93 5.34 1.60
C ALA A 63 15.62 4.01 1.26
N GLU A 64 15.60 3.06 2.19
CA GLU A 64 16.14 1.69 2.08
C GLU A 64 15.09 0.68 1.58
N GLU A 65 13.98 1.15 1.00
CA GLU A 65 12.89 0.34 0.44
C GLU A 65 12.13 -0.54 1.46
N ASN A 66 12.22 -0.21 2.75
CA ASN A 66 11.49 -0.92 3.80
C ASN A 66 10.11 -0.32 4.03
N LEU A 67 9.11 -1.18 4.30
CA LEU A 67 7.81 -0.73 4.78
C LEU A 67 7.91 -0.22 6.22
N VAL A 68 7.37 0.97 6.45
CA VAL A 68 7.33 1.62 7.76
C VAL A 68 5.89 1.99 8.06
N LEU A 69 5.46 1.66 9.28
CA LEU A 69 4.17 2.09 9.84
C LEU A 69 4.37 3.39 10.61
N ARG A 70 3.48 4.35 10.39
CA ARG A 70 3.41 5.60 11.13
C ARG A 70 2.03 5.73 11.78
N GLU A 71 2.01 6.38 12.92
CA GLU A 71 0.75 6.69 13.59
C GLU A 71 -0.10 7.63 12.72
N PHE A 72 -1.39 7.31 12.64
CA PHE A 72 -2.37 8.17 11.97
C PHE A 72 -2.77 9.30 12.91
N ASP A 73 -2.64 10.55 12.48
CA ASP A 73 -2.90 11.72 13.33
C ASP A 73 -3.92 12.71 12.76
N GLU A 74 -4.70 12.33 11.74
CA GLU A 74 -5.57 13.29 11.03
C GLU A 74 -6.96 13.50 11.67
N TYR A 75 -7.24 12.86 12.80
CA TYR A 75 -8.47 13.08 13.58
C TYR A 75 -8.27 13.96 14.82
N LYS A 76 -7.10 14.61 14.97
CA LYS A 76 -6.86 15.57 16.07
C LYS A 76 -7.50 16.93 15.83
#